data_AF-A0A0G4MVX2-F1
#
_entry.id   AF-A0A0G4MVX2-F1
#
_cell.length_a   1.000
_cell.length_b   1.000
_cell.length_c   1.000
_cell.angle_alpha   90.00
_cell.angle_beta   90.00
_cell.angle_gamma   90.00
#
_symmetry.space_group_name_H-M   'P 1'
#
loop_
_entity.id
_entity.type
_entity.pdbx_description
1 polymer ?
#
loop_
_entity_poly.entity_id
_entity_poly.type
_entity_poly.pdbx_seq_one_letter_code
_entity_poly.pdbx_strand_id
1 'polypeptide(L)'
;QTGPVSGALAGALRGKFQPNLGGNPYVLSNQLDKLYKVCAAPAAYTISEDLRKADNVPKTDDGEELGTPHGPWLQIFSLSPSFSSWSHVTMLHMYLIIARMRCLDRDAARTMQAQFVDNFFFDCERVMHLNHGMTSSALRQRYLKDIFMQWRGLIAAYDEGLAKKSDKVLAAAVWRN
;
A
#
# COMPACT_ATOMS: atom_id res chain seq x y z
N GLN A 1 21.26 -2.70 33.35
CA GLN A 1 19.94 -3.30 33.02
C GLN A 1 19.16 -2.28 32.19
N THR A 2 18.36 -2.78 31.25
CA THR A 2 18.00 -2.17 29.96
C THR A 2 16.73 -1.32 29.94
N GLY A 3 16.76 -0.24 29.13
CA GLY A 3 15.61 0.45 28.49
C GLY A 3 15.07 1.69 29.24
N PRO A 4 14.52 2.74 28.56
CA PRO A 4 13.93 2.75 27.20
C PRO A 4 14.38 3.95 26.32
N VAL A 5 14.68 3.77 25.01
CA VAL A 5 15.03 4.93 24.14
C VAL A 5 14.36 4.93 22.75
N SER A 6 13.55 3.93 22.40
CA SER A 6 13.12 3.79 20.99
C SER A 6 11.89 4.64 20.57
N GLY A 7 11.13 5.23 21.52
CA GLY A 7 9.90 5.99 21.19
C GLY A 7 10.06 7.51 21.08
N ALA A 8 11.05 8.11 21.76
CA ALA A 8 11.11 9.56 21.93
C ALA A 8 11.72 10.31 20.71
N LEU A 9 12.64 9.68 19.97
CA LEU A 9 13.33 10.29 18.83
C LEU A 9 12.42 10.41 17.59
N ALA A 10 11.46 9.51 17.40
CA ALA A 10 10.49 9.57 16.30
C ALA A 10 9.42 10.66 16.52
N GLY A 11 9.02 10.89 17.78
CA GLY A 11 8.06 11.95 18.15
C GLY A 11 8.67 13.35 18.09
N ALA A 12 9.94 13.52 18.50
CA ALA A 12 10.59 14.83 18.56
C ALA A 12 10.90 15.46 17.20
N LEU A 13 11.01 14.66 16.13
CA LEU A 13 11.24 15.14 14.76
C LEU A 13 9.94 15.54 14.03
N ARG A 14 8.77 15.16 14.56
CA ARG A 14 7.45 15.44 13.97
C ARG A 14 6.93 16.85 14.29
N GLY A 15 7.44 17.49 15.34
CA GLY A 15 6.93 18.75 15.89
C GLY A 15 7.50 20.05 15.31
N LYS A 16 8.50 20.00 14.41
CA LYS A 16 9.23 21.20 13.96
C LYS A 16 9.22 21.47 12.45
N PHE A 17 8.49 20.70 11.65
CA PHE A 17 8.37 20.93 10.21
C PHE A 17 6.93 20.71 9.77
N GLN A 18 6.10 21.74 9.92
CA GLN A 18 4.90 21.92 9.10
C GLN A 18 5.19 23.09 8.15
N PRO A 19 5.58 22.81 6.89
CA PRO A 19 5.50 23.79 5.83
C PRO A 19 4.02 24.09 5.61
N ASN A 20 3.70 25.37 5.60
CA ASN A 20 2.36 25.91 5.51
C ASN A 20 1.78 25.64 4.10
N LEU A 21 1.15 24.49 3.87
CA LEU A 21 0.15 24.32 2.82
C LEU A 21 -1.16 24.83 3.42
N GLY A 22 -1.67 25.98 2.99
CA GLY A 22 -2.77 26.74 3.62
C GLY A 22 -4.16 26.08 3.73
N GLY A 23 -4.23 24.75 3.87
CA GLY A 23 -5.41 24.00 4.28
C GLY A 23 -5.17 23.30 5.62
N ASN A 24 -6.24 23.14 6.40
CA ASN A 24 -6.20 22.41 7.67
C ASN A 24 -5.58 21.00 7.47
N PRO A 25 -4.56 20.58 8.24
CA PRO A 25 -3.91 19.27 8.12
C PRO A 25 -4.89 18.08 8.11
N TYR A 26 -6.02 18.19 8.82
CA TYR A 26 -7.07 17.18 8.81
C TYR A 26 -7.77 17.04 7.45
N VAL A 27 -7.95 18.15 6.74
CA VAL A 27 -8.56 18.16 5.41
C VAL A 27 -7.64 17.48 4.40
N LEU A 28 -6.34 17.78 4.43
CA LEU A 28 -5.35 17.15 3.57
C LEU A 28 -5.30 15.63 3.81
N SER A 29 -5.25 15.20 5.07
CA SER A 29 -5.26 13.78 5.44
C SER A 29 -6.51 13.05 4.91
N ASN A 30 -7.69 13.64 5.08
CA ASN A 30 -8.94 13.06 4.55
C ASN A 30 -8.97 13.01 3.02
N GLN A 31 -8.43 14.02 2.33
CA GLN A 31 -8.33 14.00 0.87
C GLN A 31 -7.39 12.91 0.37
N LEU A 32 -6.24 12.73 1.03
CA LEU A 32 -5.28 11.67 0.69
C LEU A 32 -5.85 10.27 0.96
N ASP A 33 -6.64 10.10 2.02
CA ASP A 33 -7.36 8.84 2.30
C ASP A 33 -8.37 8.51 1.19
N LYS A 34 -9.17 9.49 0.75
CA LYS A 34 -10.09 9.32 -0.38
C LYS A 34 -9.35 8.95 -1.66
N LEU A 35 -8.24 9.64 -1.95
CA LEU A 35 -7.42 9.35 -3.12
C LEU A 35 -6.82 7.94 -3.07
N TYR A 36 -6.40 7.51 -1.88
CA TYR A 36 -5.88 6.16 -1.66
C TYR A 36 -6.96 5.11 -1.93
N LYS A 37 -8.18 5.31 -1.41
CA LYS A 37 -9.32 4.41 -1.66
C LYS A 37 -9.64 4.26 -3.15
N VAL A 38 -9.50 5.32 -3.93
CA VAL A 38 -9.64 5.25 -5.40
C VAL A 38 -8.55 4.38 -6.03
N CYS A 39 -7.32 4.40 -5.51
CA CYS A 39 -6.21 3.55 -6.00
C CYS A 39 -6.43 2.07 -5.66
N ALA A 40 -7.04 1.78 -4.51
CA ALA A 40 -7.26 0.41 -4.03
C ALA A 40 -8.54 -0.25 -4.59
N ALA A 41 -9.58 0.53 -4.89
CA ALA A 41 -10.87 0.05 -5.38
C ALA A 41 -10.79 -0.89 -6.62
N PRO A 42 -9.92 -0.65 -7.62
CA PRO A 42 -9.89 -1.45 -8.84
C PRO A 42 -9.44 -2.91 -8.64
N ALA A 43 -8.80 -3.23 -7.52
CA ALA A 43 -8.41 -4.59 -7.14
C ALA A 43 -9.03 -5.03 -5.80
N ALA A 44 -10.16 -4.41 -5.41
CA ALA A 44 -10.84 -4.76 -4.17
C ALA A 44 -11.38 -6.20 -4.21
N TYR A 45 -11.25 -6.90 -3.08
CA TYR A 45 -11.79 -8.23 -2.85
C TYR A 45 -12.29 -8.36 -1.40
N THR A 46 -13.13 -9.35 -1.15
CA THR A 46 -13.62 -9.67 0.21
C THR A 46 -13.55 -11.16 0.46
N ILE A 47 -13.15 -11.56 1.66
CA ILE A 47 -13.23 -12.96 2.10
C ILE A 47 -14.51 -13.13 2.90
N SER A 48 -15.34 -14.12 2.54
CA SER A 48 -16.61 -14.38 3.25
C SER A 48 -16.35 -14.81 4.69
N GLU A 49 -17.00 -14.14 5.63
CA GLU A 49 -16.97 -14.48 7.06
C GLU A 49 -17.52 -15.89 7.33
N ASP A 50 -18.49 -16.34 6.54
CA ASP A 50 -19.08 -17.67 6.68
C ASP A 50 -18.09 -18.77 6.27
N LEU A 51 -17.36 -18.54 5.17
CA LEU A 51 -16.28 -19.44 4.73
C LEU A 51 -15.13 -19.46 5.73
N ARG A 52 -14.81 -18.31 6.34
CA ARG A 52 -13.79 -18.21 7.39
C ARG A 52 -14.19 -19.00 8.64
N LYS A 53 -15.42 -18.84 9.13
CA LYS A 53 -15.94 -19.59 10.29
C LYS A 53 -15.98 -21.09 10.04
N ALA A 54 -16.23 -21.49 8.80
CA ALA A 54 -16.22 -22.88 8.37
C ALA A 54 -14.81 -23.42 8.01
N ASP A 55 -13.76 -22.61 8.14
CA ASP A 55 -12.36 -22.93 7.75
C ASP A 55 -12.22 -23.46 6.30
N ASN A 56 -13.07 -22.97 5.39
CA ASN A 56 -13.18 -23.42 4.00
C ASN A 56 -12.84 -22.28 3.02
N VAL A 57 -11.97 -21.34 3.42
CA VAL A 57 -11.52 -20.29 2.52
C VAL A 57 -10.65 -20.92 1.41
N PRO A 58 -10.97 -20.72 0.12
CA PRO A 58 -10.16 -21.24 -0.96
C PRO A 58 -8.74 -20.68 -0.87
N LYS A 59 -7.74 -21.51 -1.15
CA LYS A 59 -6.33 -21.12 -1.13
C LYS A 59 -5.66 -21.45 -2.46
N THR A 60 -4.64 -20.69 -2.83
CA THR A 60 -3.74 -21.05 -3.93
C THR A 60 -2.86 -22.23 -3.54
N ASP A 61 -2.15 -22.80 -4.51
CA ASP A 61 -1.14 -23.86 -4.28
C ASP A 61 -0.04 -23.41 -3.31
N ASP A 62 0.26 -22.11 -3.28
CA ASP A 62 1.20 -21.47 -2.36
C ASP A 62 0.60 -21.18 -0.96
N GLY A 63 -0.68 -21.51 -0.77
CA GLY A 63 -1.40 -21.34 0.51
C GLY A 63 -1.97 -19.93 0.75
N GLU A 64 -1.98 -19.06 -0.25
CA GLU A 64 -2.57 -17.71 -0.14
C GLU A 64 -4.09 -17.78 -0.21
N GLU A 65 -4.78 -17.11 0.73
CA GLU A 65 -6.24 -17.08 0.78
C GLU A 65 -6.83 -16.25 -0.36
N LEU A 66 -7.86 -16.82 -1.00
CA LEU A 66 -8.59 -16.22 -2.11
C LEU A 66 -9.97 -15.75 -1.65
N GLY A 67 -10.29 -14.50 -2.00
CA GLY A 67 -11.61 -13.90 -1.78
C GLY A 67 -12.48 -13.87 -3.02
N THR A 68 -13.58 -13.12 -2.92
CA THR A 68 -14.45 -12.78 -4.05
C THR A 68 -13.99 -11.46 -4.68
N PRO A 69 -13.76 -11.40 -6.01
CA PRO A 69 -13.30 -10.20 -6.70
C PRO A 69 -14.41 -9.16 -6.91
N HIS A 70 -14.14 -7.88 -6.65
CA HIS A 70 -15.07 -6.77 -6.90
C HIS A 70 -14.60 -5.79 -7.97
N GLY A 71 -13.30 -5.67 -8.18
CA GLY A 71 -12.72 -4.69 -9.09
C GLY A 71 -12.38 -5.24 -10.49
N PRO A 72 -12.30 -4.36 -11.51
CA PRO A 72 -12.00 -4.75 -12.89
C PRO A 72 -10.64 -5.46 -13.03
N TRP A 73 -9.66 -5.16 -12.18
CA TRP A 73 -8.37 -5.83 -12.28
C TRP A 73 -8.45 -7.32 -11.97
N LEU A 74 -9.29 -7.68 -11.00
CA LEU A 74 -9.47 -9.08 -10.63
C LEU A 74 -10.46 -9.79 -11.58
N GLN A 75 -11.52 -9.09 -11.99
CA GLN A 75 -12.58 -9.68 -12.81
C GLN A 75 -12.23 -9.78 -14.31
N ILE A 76 -11.59 -8.75 -14.87
CA ILE A 76 -11.32 -8.67 -16.32
C ILE A 76 -9.96 -9.27 -16.65
N PHE A 77 -8.92 -8.93 -15.89
CA PHE A 77 -7.57 -9.47 -16.12
C PHE A 77 -7.34 -10.84 -15.47
N SER A 78 -8.38 -11.42 -14.86
CA SER A 78 -8.34 -12.76 -14.24
C SER A 78 -7.22 -12.90 -13.20
N LEU A 79 -6.92 -11.82 -12.49
CA LEU A 79 -5.96 -11.85 -11.39
C LEU A 79 -6.59 -12.54 -10.17
N SER A 80 -5.77 -13.31 -9.46
CA SER A 80 -6.20 -13.97 -8.23
C SER A 80 -6.72 -12.94 -7.21
N PRO A 81 -7.91 -13.11 -6.63
CA PRO A 81 -8.47 -12.20 -5.63
C PRO A 81 -7.79 -12.38 -4.26
N SER A 82 -6.51 -12.06 -4.20
CA SER A 82 -5.64 -12.28 -3.04
C SER A 82 -5.01 -10.99 -2.54
N PHE A 83 -4.34 -11.08 -1.37
CA PHE A 83 -3.62 -9.95 -0.80
C PHE A 83 -2.53 -9.44 -1.73
N SER A 84 -1.77 -10.36 -2.32
CA SER A 84 -0.69 -10.05 -3.24
C SER A 84 -1.21 -9.23 -4.43
N SER A 85 -2.21 -9.72 -5.16
CA SER A 85 -2.76 -9.01 -6.33
C SER A 85 -3.30 -7.63 -5.96
N TRP A 86 -4.04 -7.53 -4.86
CA TRP A 86 -4.56 -6.24 -4.40
C TRP A 86 -3.44 -5.26 -4.06
N SER A 87 -2.42 -5.71 -3.32
CA SER A 87 -1.33 -4.86 -2.86
C SER A 87 -0.47 -4.35 -4.03
N HIS A 88 -0.13 -5.20 -5.00
CA HIS A 88 0.65 -4.82 -6.18
C HIS A 88 -0.09 -3.85 -7.10
N VAL A 89 -1.36 -4.12 -7.41
CA VAL A 89 -2.19 -3.21 -8.23
C VAL A 89 -2.39 -1.87 -7.52
N THR A 90 -2.61 -1.89 -6.21
CA THR A 90 -2.73 -0.65 -5.41
C THR A 90 -1.42 0.15 -5.44
N MET A 91 -0.28 -0.52 -5.26
CA MET A 91 1.04 0.11 -5.34
C MET A 91 1.32 0.71 -6.72
N LEU A 92 0.92 0.04 -7.81
CA LEU A 92 1.01 0.60 -9.16
C LEU A 92 0.24 1.92 -9.29
N HIS A 93 -1.02 1.95 -8.88
CA HIS A 93 -1.82 3.19 -8.92
C HIS A 93 -1.23 4.28 -8.03
N MET A 94 -0.80 3.91 -6.82
CA MET A 94 -0.14 4.85 -5.91
C MET A 94 1.13 5.45 -6.51
N TYR A 95 1.93 4.64 -7.22
CA TYR A 95 3.13 5.12 -7.91
C TYR A 95 2.80 6.22 -8.93
N LEU A 96 1.76 6.04 -9.74
CA LEU A 96 1.34 7.05 -10.73
C LEU A 96 1.01 8.40 -10.06
N ILE A 97 0.31 8.35 -8.93
CA ILE A 97 -0.02 9.55 -8.14
C ILE A 97 1.25 10.18 -7.54
N ILE A 98 2.11 9.37 -6.91
CA ILE A 98 3.35 9.84 -6.28
C ILE A 98 4.29 10.44 -7.31
N ALA A 99 4.40 9.84 -8.49
CA ALA A 99 5.17 10.37 -9.61
C ALA A 99 4.67 11.78 -9.99
N ARG A 100 3.35 12.01 -9.99
CA ARG A 100 2.75 13.32 -10.25
C ARG A 100 2.95 14.31 -9.09
N MET A 101 2.93 13.85 -7.84
CA MET A 101 3.22 14.70 -6.67
C MET A 101 4.65 15.27 -6.69
N ARG A 102 5.58 14.68 -7.45
CA ARG A 102 6.96 15.21 -7.61
C ARG A 102 7.02 16.56 -8.33
N CYS A 103 5.93 17.00 -8.97
CA CYS A 103 5.80 18.33 -9.56
C CYS A 103 5.49 19.43 -8.53
N LEU A 104 5.17 19.07 -7.28
CA LEU A 104 4.92 20.02 -6.20
C LEU A 104 6.24 20.50 -5.59
N ASP A 105 6.15 21.51 -4.71
CA ASP A 105 7.26 21.90 -3.87
C ASP A 105 7.81 20.69 -3.07
N ARG A 106 9.12 20.66 -2.86
CA ARG A 106 9.82 19.50 -2.28
C ARG A 106 9.29 19.12 -0.90
N ASP A 107 9.01 20.10 -0.04
CA ASP A 107 8.56 19.84 1.32
C ASP A 107 7.09 19.39 1.35
N ALA A 108 6.28 20.00 0.48
CA ALA A 108 4.90 19.62 0.26
C ALA A 108 4.78 18.17 -0.26
N ALA A 109 5.53 17.85 -1.32
CA ALA A 109 5.57 16.54 -1.93
C ALA A 109 5.98 15.47 -0.91
N ARG A 110 7.04 15.72 -0.13
CA ARG A 110 7.51 14.78 0.89
C ARG A 110 6.45 14.50 1.95
N THR A 111 5.76 15.55 2.41
CA THR A 111 4.72 15.44 3.43
C THR A 111 3.52 14.65 2.92
N MET A 112 3.03 14.99 1.73
CA MET A 112 1.90 14.31 1.11
C MET A 112 2.21 12.85 0.79
N GLN A 113 3.41 12.56 0.26
CA GLN A 113 3.84 11.19 -0.03
C GLN A 113 3.91 10.34 1.25
N ALA A 114 4.46 10.88 2.34
CA ALA A 114 4.53 10.16 3.61
C ALA A 114 3.13 9.80 4.12
N GLN A 115 2.21 10.77 4.18
CA GLN A 115 0.83 10.53 4.63
C GLN A 115 0.08 9.55 3.70
N PHE A 116 0.31 9.65 2.40
CA PHE A 116 -0.35 8.79 1.42
C PHE A 116 0.12 7.33 1.52
N VAL A 117 1.42 7.12 1.74
CA VAL A 117 2.00 5.79 1.97
C VAL A 117 1.54 5.24 3.33
N ASP A 118 1.48 6.07 4.37
CA ASP A 118 0.96 5.65 5.68
C ASP A 118 -0.47 5.10 5.58
N ASN A 119 -1.36 5.76 4.83
CA ASN A 119 -2.73 5.29 4.59
C ASN A 119 -2.77 3.87 4.01
N PHE A 120 -1.88 3.57 3.05
CA PHE A 120 -1.78 2.23 2.48
C PHE A 120 -1.30 1.17 3.48
N PHE A 121 -0.32 1.49 4.33
CA PHE A 121 0.15 0.55 5.35
C PHE A 121 -0.89 0.30 6.45
N PHE A 122 -1.67 1.32 6.82
CA PHE A 122 -2.81 1.12 7.72
C PHE A 122 -3.85 0.19 7.10
N ASP A 123 -4.12 0.33 5.80
CA ASP A 123 -5.07 -0.55 5.12
C ASP A 123 -4.53 -1.97 4.95
N CYS A 124 -3.23 -2.13 4.67
CA CYS A 124 -2.57 -3.44 4.68
C CYS A 124 -2.74 -4.14 6.02
N GLU A 125 -2.48 -3.45 7.13
CA GLU A 125 -2.67 -4.03 8.47
C GLU A 125 -4.13 -4.41 8.71
N ARG A 126 -5.07 -3.55 8.32
CA ARG A 126 -6.51 -3.80 8.44
C ARG A 126 -6.91 -5.04 7.63
N VAL A 127 -6.47 -5.17 6.37
CA VAL A 127 -6.77 -6.31 5.50
C VAL A 127 -6.16 -7.59 6.06
N MET A 128 -4.90 -7.56 6.51
CA MET A 128 -4.27 -8.71 7.19
C MET A 128 -5.06 -9.16 8.42
N HIS A 129 -5.54 -8.21 9.22
CA HIS A 129 -6.29 -8.53 10.43
C HIS A 129 -7.71 -9.05 10.13
N LEU A 130 -8.48 -8.32 9.32
CA LEU A 130 -9.89 -8.62 9.07
C LEU A 130 -10.07 -9.72 8.02
N ASN A 131 -9.44 -9.55 6.84
CA ASN A 131 -9.62 -10.48 5.72
C ASN A 131 -8.82 -11.76 5.88
N HIS A 132 -7.67 -11.73 6.55
CA HIS A 132 -6.81 -12.92 6.71
C HIS A 132 -6.75 -13.43 8.15
N GLY A 133 -7.50 -12.82 9.08
CA GLY A 133 -7.60 -13.31 10.45
C GLY A 133 -6.27 -13.32 11.20
N MET A 134 -5.28 -12.55 10.76
CA MET A 134 -3.94 -12.54 11.35
C MET A 134 -3.98 -11.84 12.71
N THR A 135 -4.22 -12.61 13.77
CA THR A 135 -4.30 -12.11 15.14
C THR A 135 -2.93 -11.67 15.68
N SER A 136 -1.86 -12.37 15.28
CA SER A 136 -0.48 -12.07 15.71
C SER A 136 0.02 -10.74 15.13
N SER A 137 0.13 -9.73 15.99
CA SER A 137 0.70 -8.42 15.64
C SER A 137 2.16 -8.52 15.19
N ALA A 138 2.96 -9.38 15.83
CA ALA A 138 4.36 -9.61 15.45
C ALA A 138 4.48 -10.16 14.01
N LEU A 139 3.55 -11.04 13.62
CA LEU A 139 3.50 -11.56 12.26
C LEU A 139 3.10 -10.46 11.26
N ARG A 140 2.02 -9.70 11.53
CA ARG A 140 1.62 -8.57 10.68
C ARG A 140 2.76 -7.58 10.47
N GLN A 141 3.48 -7.22 11.53
CA GLN A 141 4.60 -6.28 11.43
C GLN A 141 5.78 -6.80 10.57
N ARG A 142 6.00 -8.13 10.52
CA ARG A 142 6.99 -8.72 9.61
C ARG A 142 6.52 -8.58 8.17
N TYR A 143 5.29 -8.98 7.86
CA TYR A 143 4.73 -8.81 6.52
C TYR A 143 4.70 -7.35 6.05
N LEU A 144 4.35 -6.40 6.92
CA LEU A 144 4.40 -4.96 6.58
C LEU A 144 5.81 -4.50 6.23
N LYS A 145 6.86 -5.05 6.87
CA LYS A 145 8.25 -4.76 6.50
C LYS A 145 8.59 -5.33 5.13
N ASP A 146 8.12 -6.53 4.83
CA ASP A 146 8.36 -7.17 3.54
C ASP A 146 7.68 -6.38 2.40
N ILE A 147 6.43 -5.97 2.61
CA ILE A 147 5.69 -5.08 1.69
C ILE A 147 6.41 -3.73 1.53
N PHE A 148 6.97 -3.18 2.62
CA PHE A 148 7.74 -1.94 2.53
C PHE A 148 8.99 -2.07 1.67
N MET A 149 9.68 -3.22 1.73
CA MET A 149 10.80 -3.51 0.83
C MET A 149 10.33 -3.67 -0.63
N GLN A 150 9.21 -4.37 -0.86
CA GLN A 150 8.61 -4.53 -2.19
C GLN A 150 8.23 -3.17 -2.79
N TRP A 151 7.55 -2.32 -2.03
CA TRP A 151 7.18 -0.96 -2.43
C TRP A 151 8.38 -0.14 -2.91
N ARG A 152 9.49 -0.19 -2.17
CA ARG A 152 10.74 0.51 -2.53
C ARG A 152 11.36 -0.06 -3.81
N GLY A 153 11.33 -1.38 -3.99
CA GLY A 153 11.81 -2.04 -5.21
C GLY A 153 10.98 -1.69 -6.44
N LEU A 154 9.65 -1.64 -6.27
CA LEU A 154 8.70 -1.27 -7.31
C LEU A 154 8.89 0.19 -7.76
N ILE A 155 9.05 1.14 -6.83
CA ILE A 155 9.37 2.53 -7.17
C ILE A 155 10.66 2.60 -8.00
N ALA A 156 11.72 1.90 -7.57
CA ALA A 156 12.99 1.92 -8.28
C ALA A 156 12.88 1.34 -9.70
N ALA A 157 12.14 0.24 -9.87
CA ALA A 157 11.94 -0.39 -11.17
C ALA A 157 11.12 0.49 -12.14
N TYR A 158 10.06 1.13 -11.65
CA TYR A 158 9.26 2.03 -12.48
C TYR A 158 10.00 3.34 -12.81
N ASP A 159 10.74 3.90 -11.85
CA ASP A 159 11.57 5.07 -12.10
C ASP A 159 12.67 4.79 -13.11
N GLU A 160 13.27 3.59 -13.09
CA GLU A 160 14.23 3.15 -14.10
C GLU A 160 13.59 3.09 -15.49
N GLY A 161 12.38 2.53 -15.62
CA GLY A 161 11.65 2.47 -16.88
C GLY A 161 11.34 3.85 -17.47
N LEU A 162 10.86 4.78 -16.63
CA LEU A 162 10.55 6.15 -17.03
C LEU A 162 11.81 6.98 -17.35
N ALA A 163 12.84 6.91 -16.49
CA ALA A 163 14.06 7.71 -16.66
C ALA A 163 14.86 7.29 -17.89
N LYS A 164 14.90 5.99 -18.19
CA LYS A 164 15.57 5.45 -19.40
C LYS A 164 14.77 5.67 -20.68
N LYS A 165 13.54 6.21 -20.61
CA LYS A 165 12.61 6.37 -21.74
C LYS A 165 12.45 5.07 -22.55
N SER A 166 12.35 3.94 -21.84
CA SER A 166 12.29 2.61 -22.46
C SER A 166 10.99 1.91 -22.07
N ASP A 167 10.03 1.92 -23.00
CA ASP A 167 8.74 1.26 -22.83
C ASP A 167 8.89 -0.23 -22.55
N LYS A 168 9.95 -0.87 -23.09
CA LYS A 168 10.26 -2.28 -22.81
C LYS A 168 10.62 -2.52 -21.34
N VAL A 169 11.43 -1.64 -20.75
CA VAL A 169 11.83 -1.75 -19.35
C VAL A 169 10.64 -1.47 -18.45
N LEU A 170 9.82 -0.47 -18.78
CA LEU A 170 8.60 -0.17 -18.04
C LEU A 170 7.59 -1.32 -18.11
N ALA A 171 7.34 -1.88 -19.31
CA ALA A 171 6.44 -3.02 -19.49
C ALA A 171 6.94 -4.25 -18.72
N ALA A 172 8.24 -4.54 -18.77
CA ALA A 172 8.82 -5.64 -18.00
C ALA A 172 8.68 -5.42 -16.48
N ALA A 173 8.84 -4.18 -16.00
CA ALA A 173 8.63 -3.85 -14.60
C ALA A 173 7.15 -4.03 -14.20
N VAL A 174 6.19 -3.64 -15.04
CA VAL A 174 4.76 -3.84 -14.77
C VAL A 174 4.39 -5.32 -14.79
N TRP A 175 4.97 -6.12 -15.68
CA TRP A 175 4.67 -7.55 -15.81
C TRP A 175 5.25 -8.42 -14.68
N ARG A 176 6.38 -8.00 -14.09
CA ARG A 176 7.07 -8.77 -13.05
C ARG A 176 6.49 -8.56 -11.66
N ASN A 177 5.97 -7.35 -11.39
CA ASN A 177 5.38 -6.99 -10.09
C ASN A 177 3.88 -7.28 -10.12
#